data_AF-A0A961BQB0-F1
#
_entry.id   AF-A0A961BQB0-F1
#
_cell.length_a   1.000
_cell.length_b   1.000
_cell.length_c   1.000
_cell.angle_alpha   90.00
_cell.angle_beta   90.00
_cell.angle_gamma   90.00
#
_symmetry.space_group_name_H-M   'P 1'
#
loop_
_entity.id
_entity.type
_entity.pdbx_description
1 polymer ?
#
loop_
_entity_poly.entity_id
_entity_poly.type
_entity_poly.pdbx_seq_one_letter_code
_entity_poly.pdbx_strand_id
1 'polypeptide(L)'
;LARRHPDLWLIEAHPGDGQYDCLWLCTNNGTRREPYDDLCVIGVNLPGSIHVEPWCSRPDGGWADVIDIGVKATARHLEAAVGLDSPTRAPPTTRRTLTYRAVAGLISVLALDDEDGSWDVRSGYHDTSGYGGVVRDHLFESFPAAAERLRVAHPDDLLDIPAYRFWFITRREQPVLAVETAGTAWTPTGDTVDLMAAYNQAGRNLATVVDRLTASALEA
;
A
#
# COMPACT_ATOMS: atom_id res chain seq x y z
N LEU A 1 7.54 -6.52 -4.99
CA LEU A 1 8.04 -7.23 -3.79
C LEU A 1 6.90 -7.86 -2.98
N ALA A 2 5.89 -7.12 -2.52
CA ALA A 2 4.77 -7.69 -1.75
C ALA A 2 4.06 -8.90 -2.40
N ARG A 3 3.95 -8.96 -3.74
CA ARG A 3 3.44 -10.16 -4.45
C ARG A 3 4.31 -11.41 -4.25
N ARG A 4 5.63 -11.23 -4.10
CA ARG A 4 6.61 -12.32 -3.92
C ARG A 4 6.73 -12.71 -2.44
N HIS A 5 6.49 -11.75 -1.54
CA HIS A 5 6.53 -11.92 -0.09
C HIS A 5 5.19 -11.47 0.52
N PRO A 6 4.14 -12.32 0.45
CA PRO A 6 2.77 -11.93 0.82
C PRO A 6 2.58 -11.62 2.31
N ASP A 7 3.53 -12.03 3.15
CA ASP A 7 3.50 -11.80 4.60
C ASP A 7 4.00 -10.40 4.98
N LEU A 8 4.72 -9.72 4.07
CA LEU A 8 5.15 -8.34 4.29
C LEU A 8 3.97 -7.36 4.19
N TRP A 9 4.03 -6.33 5.01
CA TRP A 9 3.16 -5.17 4.95
C TRP A 9 3.75 -4.10 4.06
N LEU A 10 2.91 -3.43 3.30
CA LEU A 10 3.24 -2.14 2.71
C LEU A 10 2.61 -1.06 3.59
N ILE A 11 3.35 -0.01 3.92
CA ILE A 11 2.84 1.18 4.62
C ILE A 11 3.30 2.47 3.94
N GLU A 12 2.55 3.53 4.14
CA GLU A 12 2.98 4.90 3.88
C GLU A 12 3.62 5.47 5.16
N ALA A 13 4.83 5.99 5.07
CA ALA A 13 5.60 6.51 6.20
C ALA A 13 6.25 7.86 5.85
N HIS A 14 6.39 8.69 6.88
CA HIS A 14 6.80 10.09 6.80
C HIS A 14 8.01 10.39 7.70
N PRO A 15 9.19 9.81 7.42
CA PRO A 15 10.36 10.03 8.27
C PRO A 15 10.85 11.48 8.21
N GLY A 16 11.64 11.87 9.21
CA GLY A 16 12.18 13.23 9.30
C GLY A 16 11.10 14.28 9.57
N ASP A 17 10.01 13.90 10.26
CA ASP A 17 8.88 14.77 10.57
C ASP A 17 8.14 15.27 9.31
N GLY A 18 7.86 14.36 8.38
CA GLY A 18 7.17 14.70 7.13
C GLY A 18 8.07 15.25 6.02
N GLN A 19 9.39 15.17 6.17
CA GLN A 19 10.33 15.59 5.12
C GLN A 19 10.36 14.66 3.91
N TYR A 20 9.89 13.41 4.06
CA TYR A 20 9.92 12.41 3.01
C TYR A 20 8.57 11.69 2.93
N ASP A 21 8.08 11.49 1.72
CA ASP A 21 6.96 10.60 1.44
C ASP A 21 7.51 9.23 1.04
N CYS A 22 7.37 8.24 1.92
CA CYS A 22 7.93 6.92 1.70
C CYS A 22 6.86 5.83 1.64
N LEU A 23 7.13 4.80 0.83
CA LEU A 23 6.49 3.50 0.91
C LEU A 23 7.47 2.49 1.52
N TRP A 24 7.10 1.89 2.63
CA TRP A 24 7.93 0.92 3.34
C TRP A 24 7.35 -0.47 3.27
N LEU A 25 8.21 -1.46 3.04
CA LEU A 25 7.90 -2.86 3.23
C LEU A 25 8.36 -3.27 4.61
N CYS A 26 7.43 -3.81 5.39
CA CYS A 26 7.65 -4.15 6.79
C CYS A 26 7.36 -5.61 7.08
N THR A 27 8.09 -6.21 8.01
CA THR A 27 7.74 -7.50 8.60
C THR A 27 6.69 -7.31 9.69
N ASN A 28 5.89 -8.35 9.96
CA ASN A 28 4.93 -8.35 11.07
C ASN A 28 5.44 -9.28 12.18
N ASN A 29 6.67 -9.08 12.64
CA ASN A 29 7.35 -10.01 13.55
C ASN A 29 6.95 -9.87 15.03
N GLY A 30 5.94 -9.06 15.33
CA GLY A 30 5.18 -9.17 16.56
C GLY A 30 5.72 -8.36 17.75
N THR A 31 4.78 -7.66 18.38
CA THR A 31 4.88 -6.87 19.60
C THR A 31 5.70 -5.59 19.52
N ARG A 32 5.10 -4.52 20.03
CA ARG A 32 5.57 -3.12 20.22
C ARG A 32 6.90 -2.96 20.98
N ARG A 33 7.69 -4.03 21.14
CA ARG A 33 8.87 -4.12 22.01
C ARG A 33 10.21 -4.20 21.27
N GLU A 34 10.22 -4.50 19.97
CA GLU A 34 11.43 -4.34 19.18
C GLU A 34 11.53 -2.89 18.66
N PRO A 35 12.75 -2.33 18.51
CA PRO A 35 12.93 -1.00 17.96
C PRO A 35 12.18 -0.88 16.63
N TYR A 36 11.57 0.28 16.37
CA TYR A 36 10.86 0.58 15.11
C TYR A 36 11.76 0.30 13.87
N ASP A 37 13.08 0.33 14.08
CA ASP A 37 14.14 0.10 13.10
C ASP A 37 14.23 -1.36 12.59
N ASP A 38 13.63 -2.34 13.29
CA ASP A 38 13.64 -3.76 12.83
C ASP A 38 12.38 -4.13 12.01
N LEU A 39 11.41 -3.20 11.90
CA LEU A 39 10.15 -3.45 11.21
C LEU A 39 10.27 -3.24 9.71
N CYS A 40 10.91 -2.15 9.29
CA CYS A 40 11.15 -1.90 7.87
C CYS A 40 12.24 -2.84 7.37
N VAL A 41 12.14 -3.25 6.11
CA VAL A 41 13.23 -3.95 5.41
C VAL A 41 13.64 -3.20 4.15
N ILE A 42 12.69 -2.55 3.48
CA ILE A 42 12.92 -1.81 2.24
C ILE A 42 12.05 -0.55 2.25
N GLY A 43 12.68 0.60 2.07
CA GLY A 43 12.02 1.88 1.89
C GLY A 43 12.19 2.43 0.48
N VAL A 44 11.11 2.98 -0.08
CA VAL A 44 11.16 3.77 -1.31
C VAL A 44 10.64 5.15 -1.01
N ASN A 45 11.50 6.15 -1.10
CA ASN A 45 11.13 7.56 -1.07
C ASN A 45 10.56 7.93 -2.46
N LEU A 46 9.37 8.51 -2.53
CA LEU A 46 8.68 8.79 -3.80
C LEU A 46 9.50 9.65 -4.78
N PRO A 47 10.26 10.68 -4.34
CA PRO A 47 11.22 11.40 -5.18
C PRO A 47 12.33 10.55 -5.81
N GLY A 48 12.52 9.31 -5.34
CA GLY A 48 13.18 8.27 -6.13
C GLY A 48 14.40 7.61 -5.55
N SER A 49 14.63 7.69 -4.24
CA SER A 49 15.64 6.89 -3.56
C SER A 49 15.05 5.61 -2.98
N ILE A 50 15.80 4.52 -3.10
CA ILE A 50 15.50 3.22 -2.51
C ILE A 50 16.55 2.98 -1.43
N HIS A 51 16.11 2.51 -0.27
CA HIS A 51 16.95 2.19 0.88
C HIS A 51 16.62 0.80 1.39
N VAL A 52 17.65 0.09 1.82
CA VAL A 52 17.59 -1.23 2.44
C VAL A 52 18.14 -1.12 3.87
N GLU A 53 17.48 -1.78 4.81
CA GLU A 53 17.93 -1.79 6.21
C GLU A 53 19.24 -2.56 6.41
N PRO A 54 20.12 -2.11 7.34
CA PRO A 54 19.99 -0.91 8.16
C PRO A 54 20.13 0.39 7.33
N TRP A 55 19.21 1.36 7.48
CA TRP A 55 19.20 2.60 6.68
C TRP A 55 20.57 3.27 6.67
N CYS A 56 21.28 3.17 5.55
CA CYS A 56 22.55 3.84 5.41
C CYS A 56 22.32 5.27 4.89
N SER A 57 23.27 6.17 5.15
CA SER A 57 23.18 7.57 4.69
C SER A 57 23.23 7.73 3.17
N ARG A 58 23.34 6.63 2.42
CA ARG A 58 23.37 6.59 0.96
C ARG A 58 22.27 5.66 0.47
N PRO A 59 21.52 6.04 -0.57
CA PRO A 59 20.54 5.13 -1.15
C PRO A 59 21.23 3.91 -1.79
N ASP A 60 20.60 2.74 -1.68
CA ASP A 60 21.00 1.50 -2.36
C ASP A 60 20.66 1.50 -3.85
N GLY A 61 19.82 2.46 -4.27
CA GLY A 61 19.54 2.75 -5.66
C GLY A 61 18.42 3.78 -5.81
N GLY A 62 17.92 3.94 -7.03
CA GLY A 62 16.79 4.80 -7.32
C GLY A 62 16.02 4.41 -8.57
N TRP A 63 15.07 5.25 -8.97
CA TRP A 63 14.24 4.98 -10.16
C TRP A 63 15.04 4.80 -11.44
N ALA A 64 16.17 5.51 -11.59
CA ALA A 64 17.06 5.34 -12.73
C ALA A 64 17.62 3.91 -12.81
N ASP A 65 18.05 3.34 -11.68
CA ASP A 65 18.54 1.96 -11.63
C ASP A 65 17.41 0.97 -11.94
N VAL A 66 16.19 1.22 -11.43
CA VAL A 66 15.01 0.41 -11.72
C VAL A 66 14.69 0.39 -13.22
N ILE A 67 14.83 1.52 -13.90
CA ILE A 67 14.62 1.64 -15.35
C ILE A 67 15.72 0.88 -16.10
N ASP A 68 16.98 1.00 -15.68
CA ASP A 68 18.13 0.40 -16.35
C ASP A 68 18.13 -1.14 -16.26
N ILE A 69 17.98 -1.70 -15.06
CA ILE A 69 18.03 -3.16 -14.85
C ILE A 69 16.65 -3.84 -14.94
N GLY A 70 15.58 -3.05 -14.86
CA GLY A 70 14.20 -3.49 -14.91
C GLY A 70 13.65 -4.02 -13.57
N VAL A 71 12.34 -3.82 -13.36
CA VAL A 71 11.61 -4.11 -12.10
C VAL A 71 11.85 -5.53 -11.55
N LYS A 72 11.97 -6.55 -12.41
CA LYS A 72 12.22 -7.94 -11.95
C LYS A 72 13.64 -8.16 -11.44
N ALA A 73 14.63 -7.49 -12.03
CA ALA A 73 16.01 -7.57 -11.56
C ALA A 73 16.16 -6.75 -10.27
N THR A 74 15.58 -5.55 -10.21
CA THR A 74 15.53 -4.74 -8.98
C THR A 74 14.88 -5.52 -7.83
N ALA A 75 13.73 -6.17 -8.05
CA ALA A 75 13.09 -6.94 -6.99
C ALA A 75 14.00 -8.05 -6.45
N ARG A 76 14.74 -8.76 -7.30
CA ARG A 76 15.69 -9.81 -6.87
C ARG A 76 16.91 -9.23 -6.16
N HIS A 77 17.39 -8.08 -6.61
CA HIS A 77 18.49 -7.36 -5.97
C HIS A 77 18.10 -6.94 -4.55
N LEU A 78 16.93 -6.33 -4.40
CA LEU A 78 16.40 -5.93 -3.10
C LEU A 78 16.15 -7.14 -2.19
N GLU A 79 15.58 -8.23 -2.72
CA GLU A 79 15.43 -9.50 -1.99
C GLU A 79 16.76 -10.00 -1.43
N ALA A 80 17.81 -10.03 -2.25
CA ALA A 80 19.14 -10.44 -1.80
C ALA A 80 19.73 -9.49 -0.75
N ALA A 81 19.50 -8.17 -0.90
CA ALA A 81 20.02 -7.16 0.01
C ALA A 81 19.46 -7.28 1.43
N VAL A 82 18.17 -7.63 1.56
CA VAL A 82 17.51 -7.85 2.86
C VAL A 82 17.50 -9.31 3.34
N GLY A 83 18.21 -10.20 2.64
CA GLY A 83 18.25 -11.62 2.98
C GLY A 83 16.90 -12.36 2.84
N LEU A 84 15.99 -11.85 1.99
CA LEU A 84 14.73 -12.53 1.68
C LEU A 84 14.97 -13.63 0.63
N ASP A 85 14.45 -14.82 0.93
CA ASP A 85 14.48 -15.95 -0.01
C ASP A 85 13.70 -15.62 -1.28
N SER A 86 14.41 -15.47 -2.40
CA SER A 86 13.79 -15.17 -3.70
C SER A 86 12.94 -16.35 -4.18
N PRO A 87 11.58 -16.29 -4.17
CA PRO A 87 10.79 -17.43 -4.56
C PRO A 87 10.91 -17.68 -6.07
N THR A 88 11.06 -18.96 -6.43
CA THR A 88 11.17 -19.42 -7.84
C THR A 88 9.90 -19.15 -8.64
N ARG A 89 8.74 -19.18 -7.97
CA ARG A 89 7.43 -18.80 -8.51
C ARG A 89 6.74 -17.87 -7.53
N ALA A 90 6.00 -16.88 -8.04
CA ALA A 90 5.21 -16.02 -7.17
C ALA A 90 4.20 -16.87 -6.37
N PRO A 91 4.07 -16.65 -5.05
CA PRO A 91 3.05 -17.31 -4.24
C PRO A 91 1.62 -17.07 -4.77
N PRO A 92 0.64 -17.88 -4.33
CA PRO A 92 -0.77 -17.63 -4.61
C PRO A 92 -1.17 -16.21 -4.20
N THR A 93 -2.04 -15.58 -4.99
CA THR A 93 -2.55 -14.25 -4.66
C THR A 93 -3.44 -14.33 -3.41
N THR A 94 -3.07 -13.56 -2.40
CA THR A 94 -3.83 -13.35 -1.17
C THR A 94 -4.74 -12.12 -1.29
N ARG A 95 -5.65 -11.92 -0.34
CA ARG A 95 -6.46 -10.68 -0.26
C ARG A 95 -5.58 -9.43 -0.15
N ARG A 96 -4.56 -9.44 0.72
CA ARG A 96 -3.59 -8.34 0.90
C ARG A 96 -2.82 -8.02 -0.37
N THR A 97 -2.22 -9.04 -0.99
CA THR A 97 -1.45 -8.83 -2.23
C THR A 97 -2.34 -8.44 -3.42
N LEU A 98 -3.60 -8.88 -3.44
CA LEU A 98 -4.58 -8.40 -4.42
C LEU A 98 -4.91 -6.93 -4.20
N THR A 99 -5.15 -6.50 -2.96
CA THR A 99 -5.39 -5.08 -2.63
C THR A 99 -4.25 -4.20 -3.12
N TYR A 100 -2.99 -4.51 -2.78
CA TYR A 100 -1.84 -3.71 -3.25
C TYR A 100 -1.74 -3.67 -4.78
N ARG A 101 -2.00 -4.79 -5.45
CA ARG A 101 -1.98 -4.86 -6.92
C ARG A 101 -3.12 -4.07 -7.56
N ALA A 102 -4.30 -4.10 -6.95
CA ALA A 102 -5.46 -3.36 -7.42
C ALA A 102 -5.25 -1.85 -7.25
N VAL A 103 -4.78 -1.39 -6.09
CA VAL A 103 -4.42 0.00 -5.82
C VAL A 103 -3.33 0.49 -6.79
N ALA A 104 -2.25 -0.29 -6.95
CA ALA A 104 -1.18 0.05 -7.89
C ALA A 104 -1.66 0.09 -9.35
N GLY A 105 -2.54 -0.83 -9.75
CA GLY A 105 -3.15 -0.83 -11.08
C GLY A 105 -4.06 0.37 -11.31
N LEU A 106 -4.89 0.70 -10.31
CA LEU A 106 -5.80 1.83 -10.33
C LEU A 106 -5.06 3.15 -10.48
N ILE A 107 -4.05 3.42 -9.64
CA ILE A 107 -3.26 4.66 -9.77
C ILE A 107 -2.50 4.72 -11.10
N SER A 108 -2.08 3.59 -11.67
CA SER A 108 -1.43 3.56 -12.99
C SER A 108 -2.39 3.99 -14.12
N VAL A 109 -3.68 3.68 -14.00
CA VAL A 109 -4.71 4.12 -14.95
C VAL A 109 -5.03 5.60 -14.72
N LEU A 110 -5.21 6.00 -13.47
CA LEU A 110 -5.58 7.37 -13.08
C LEU A 110 -4.45 8.39 -13.30
N ALA A 111 -3.19 7.95 -13.31
CA ALA A 111 -2.05 8.81 -13.61
C ALA A 111 -2.06 9.40 -15.03
N LEU A 112 -2.92 8.88 -15.91
CA LEU A 112 -3.11 9.38 -17.28
C LEU A 112 -4.30 10.35 -17.41
N ASP A 113 -5.06 10.55 -16.32
CA ASP A 113 -6.16 11.49 -16.28
C ASP A 113 -5.63 12.93 -16.10
N ASP A 114 -5.84 13.77 -17.11
CA ASP A 114 -5.31 15.15 -17.19
C ASP A 114 -6.33 16.20 -16.70
N GLU A 115 -7.52 15.77 -16.25
CA GLU A 115 -8.57 16.68 -15.78
C GLU A 115 -8.33 17.19 -14.35
N ASP A 116 -7.52 18.26 -14.22
CA ASP A 116 -7.46 19.25 -13.10
C ASP A 116 -7.42 18.68 -11.66
N GLY A 117 -7.12 17.39 -11.46
CA GLY A 117 -7.23 16.73 -10.17
C GLY A 117 -6.01 15.87 -9.89
N SER A 118 -5.23 16.24 -8.89
CA SER A 118 -4.19 15.36 -8.36
C SER A 118 -4.86 14.13 -7.75
N TRP A 119 -4.75 13.01 -8.46
CA TRP A 119 -5.02 11.69 -7.91
C TRP A 119 -3.91 11.35 -6.92
N ASP A 120 -4.30 10.80 -5.77
CA ASP A 120 -3.36 10.40 -4.73
C ASP A 120 -3.83 9.13 -4.02
N VAL A 121 -2.89 8.46 -3.34
CA VAL A 121 -3.13 7.25 -2.56
C VAL A 121 -2.58 7.44 -1.16
N ARG A 122 -3.45 7.36 -0.16
CA ARG A 122 -3.09 7.57 1.25
C ARG A 122 -3.44 6.36 2.11
N SER A 123 -2.55 6.01 3.02
CA SER A 123 -2.81 5.07 4.12
C SER A 123 -3.86 5.65 5.07
N GLY A 124 -4.67 4.80 5.69
CA GLY A 124 -5.58 5.20 6.78
C GLY A 124 -4.85 5.65 8.04
N TYR A 125 -3.55 5.38 8.14
CA TYR A 125 -2.69 5.83 9.23
C TYR A 125 -1.58 6.73 8.69
N HIS A 126 -1.41 7.90 9.30
CA HIS A 126 -0.31 8.81 9.06
C HIS A 126 0.85 8.45 9.99
N ASP A 127 1.80 7.64 9.52
CA ASP A 127 2.99 7.28 10.29
C ASP A 127 4.08 8.34 10.10
N THR A 128 4.43 9.09 11.15
CA THR A 128 5.48 10.11 11.14
C THR A 128 6.39 9.99 12.36
N SER A 129 7.69 10.24 12.18
CA SER A 129 8.70 10.09 13.23
C SER A 129 8.70 11.21 14.28
N GLY A 130 8.11 12.38 14.00
CA GLY A 130 8.27 13.59 14.82
C GLY A 130 7.26 13.73 15.97
N TYR A 131 5.99 13.43 15.72
CA TYR A 131 4.88 13.61 16.69
C TYR A 131 4.13 12.30 17.02
N GLY A 132 4.65 11.17 16.52
CA GLY A 132 3.94 9.89 16.52
C GLY A 132 2.91 9.81 15.39
N GLY A 133 2.42 8.61 15.11
CA GLY A 133 1.44 8.41 14.07
C GLY A 133 -0.01 8.58 14.53
N VAL A 134 -0.89 9.00 13.62
CA VAL A 134 -2.31 9.22 13.89
C VAL A 134 -3.21 8.57 12.82
N VAL A 135 -4.40 8.12 13.24
CA VAL A 135 -5.44 7.72 12.29
C VAL A 135 -5.89 8.94 11.51
N ARG A 136 -6.03 8.81 10.19
CA ARG A 136 -6.54 9.86 9.30
C ARG A 136 -8.07 9.84 9.29
N ASP A 137 -8.69 10.22 10.41
CA ASP A 137 -10.15 10.12 10.60
C ASP A 137 -10.95 10.76 9.46
N HIS A 138 -10.51 11.91 8.95
CA HIS A 138 -11.12 12.61 7.82
C HIS A 138 -11.27 11.76 6.55
N LEU A 139 -10.42 10.75 6.33
CA LEU A 139 -10.55 9.83 5.19
C LEU A 139 -11.70 8.83 5.39
N PHE A 140 -11.97 8.45 6.65
CA PHE A 140 -13.02 7.48 7.00
C PHE A 140 -14.41 8.11 7.07
N GLU A 141 -14.52 9.42 7.26
CA GLU A 141 -15.80 10.14 7.37
C GLU A 141 -16.71 9.92 6.14
N SER A 142 -16.13 9.81 4.94
CA SER A 142 -16.85 9.55 3.69
C SER A 142 -17.27 8.09 3.50
N PHE A 143 -16.84 7.16 4.37
CA PHE A 143 -17.09 5.71 4.22
C PHE A 143 -17.55 5.09 5.56
N PRO A 144 -18.83 5.23 5.94
CA PRO A 144 -19.34 4.72 7.21
C PRO A 144 -19.06 3.23 7.45
N ALA A 145 -19.13 2.41 6.39
CA ALA A 145 -18.82 0.99 6.46
C ALA A 145 -17.32 0.71 6.73
N ALA A 146 -16.42 1.48 6.13
CA ALA A 146 -14.99 1.38 6.42
C ALA A 146 -14.66 1.88 7.83
N ALA A 147 -15.33 2.96 8.28
CA ALA A 147 -15.19 3.49 9.63
C ALA A 147 -15.65 2.50 10.71
N GLU A 148 -16.74 1.75 10.46
CA GLU A 148 -17.15 0.67 11.35
C GLU A 148 -16.14 -0.49 11.33
N ARG A 149 -15.65 -0.85 10.14
CA ARG A 149 -14.67 -1.91 9.97
C ARG A 149 -13.35 -1.61 10.70
N LEU A 150 -12.94 -0.34 10.73
CA LEU A 150 -11.76 0.17 11.44
C LEU A 150 -11.81 -0.14 12.94
N ARG A 151 -13.00 -0.14 13.55
CA ARG A 151 -13.19 -0.41 14.99
C ARG A 151 -12.94 -1.87 15.36
N VAL A 152 -12.94 -2.77 14.38
CA VAL A 152 -12.75 -4.20 14.58
C VAL A 152 -11.28 -4.56 14.37
N ALA A 153 -10.57 -4.70 15.48
CA ALA A 153 -9.18 -5.19 15.49
C ALA A 153 -9.08 -6.59 14.88
N HIS A 154 -7.94 -6.85 14.22
CA HIS A 154 -7.62 -8.15 13.66
C HIS A 154 -6.24 -8.63 14.18
N PRO A 155 -6.05 -9.92 14.44
CA PRO A 155 -4.78 -10.43 14.98
C PRO A 155 -3.55 -10.20 14.10
N ASP A 156 -3.75 -9.85 12.81
CA ASP A 156 -2.66 -9.54 11.89
C ASP A 156 -2.40 -8.05 11.74
N ASP A 157 -3.12 -7.17 12.46
CA ASP A 157 -2.93 -5.72 12.39
C ASP A 157 -1.48 -5.34 12.69
N LEU A 158 -0.86 -4.63 11.75
CA LEU A 158 0.51 -4.17 11.92
C LEU A 158 0.59 -3.26 13.16
N LEU A 159 1.45 -3.61 14.11
CA LEU A 159 1.63 -2.90 15.38
C LEU A 159 0.36 -2.74 16.21
N ASP A 160 -0.60 -3.66 16.05
CA ASP A 160 -1.93 -3.57 16.67
C ASP A 160 -2.70 -2.29 16.28
N ILE A 161 -2.39 -1.72 15.09
CA ILE A 161 -3.02 -0.50 14.56
C ILE A 161 -3.88 -0.87 13.33
N PRO A 162 -5.21 -0.95 13.49
CA PRO A 162 -6.13 -1.33 12.41
C PRO A 162 -6.06 -0.43 11.17
N ALA A 163 -5.70 0.84 11.35
CA ALA A 163 -5.70 1.84 10.30
C ALA A 163 -4.69 1.56 9.17
N TYR A 164 -3.60 0.82 9.43
CA TYR A 164 -2.64 0.40 8.40
C TYR A 164 -3.25 -0.52 7.33
N ARG A 165 -4.39 -1.13 7.61
CA ARG A 165 -5.08 -1.98 6.65
C ARG A 165 -5.75 -1.20 5.53
N PHE A 166 -5.99 0.09 5.72
CA PHE A 166 -6.81 0.89 4.82
C PHE A 166 -5.96 1.75 3.91
N TRP A 167 -6.36 1.81 2.64
CA TRP A 167 -5.82 2.67 1.60
C TRP A 167 -6.95 3.45 0.98
N PHE A 168 -6.74 4.74 0.77
CA PHE A 168 -7.71 5.67 0.24
C PHE A 168 -7.18 6.23 -1.06
N ILE A 169 -8.01 6.17 -2.10
CA ILE A 169 -7.78 6.89 -3.35
C ILE A 169 -8.47 8.23 -3.19
N THR A 170 -7.74 9.31 -3.41
CA THR A 170 -8.28 10.66 -3.31
C THR A 170 -8.16 11.38 -4.65
N ARG A 171 -9.09 12.30 -4.90
CA ARG A 171 -9.06 13.24 -6.01
C ARG A 171 -9.22 14.63 -5.42
N ARG A 172 -8.21 15.50 -5.60
CA ARG A 172 -8.19 16.83 -4.96
C ARG A 172 -8.43 16.75 -3.44
N GLU A 173 -7.72 15.83 -2.79
CA GLU A 173 -7.82 15.55 -1.35
C GLU A 173 -9.15 14.95 -0.87
N GLN A 174 -10.17 14.85 -1.72
CA GLN A 174 -11.43 14.19 -1.39
C GLN A 174 -11.31 12.68 -1.61
N PRO A 175 -11.61 11.84 -0.62
CA PRO A 175 -11.49 10.41 -0.79
C PRO A 175 -12.67 9.85 -1.59
N VAL A 176 -12.38 9.14 -2.68
CA VAL A 176 -13.37 8.60 -3.62
C VAL A 176 -13.47 7.08 -3.59
N LEU A 177 -12.48 6.41 -2.98
CA LEU A 177 -12.49 4.96 -2.79
C LEU A 177 -11.69 4.61 -1.54
N ALA A 178 -12.25 3.78 -0.68
CA ALA A 178 -11.53 3.17 0.44
C ALA A 178 -11.30 1.69 0.15
N VAL A 179 -10.13 1.15 0.45
CA VAL A 179 -9.76 -0.25 0.21
C VAL A 179 -9.03 -0.83 1.42
N GLU A 180 -9.55 -1.93 1.98
CA GLU A 180 -8.90 -2.69 3.05
C GLU A 180 -8.01 -3.80 2.46
N THR A 181 -6.88 -4.07 3.10
CA THR A 181 -5.99 -5.22 2.81
C THR A 181 -6.67 -6.58 2.99
N ALA A 182 -7.82 -6.66 3.67
CA ALA A 182 -8.69 -7.83 3.68
C ALA A 182 -9.43 -8.06 2.34
N GLY A 183 -9.21 -7.21 1.35
CA GLY A 183 -9.75 -7.35 0.00
C GLY A 183 -11.18 -6.85 -0.13
N THR A 184 -11.54 -5.80 0.63
CA THR A 184 -12.83 -5.12 0.53
C THR A 184 -12.60 -3.69 0.06
N ALA A 185 -13.40 -3.20 -0.87
CA ALA A 185 -13.42 -1.79 -1.27
C ALA A 185 -14.80 -1.17 -1.03
N TRP A 186 -14.83 0.12 -0.73
CA TRP A 186 -16.04 0.92 -0.47
C TRP A 186 -16.03 2.20 -1.29
N THR A 187 -17.20 2.57 -1.82
CA THR A 187 -17.44 3.86 -2.45
C THR A 187 -18.17 4.81 -1.49
N PRO A 188 -18.15 6.14 -1.72
CA PRO A 188 -18.91 7.10 -0.93
C PRO A 188 -20.44 6.90 -1.02
N THR A 189 -20.92 6.28 -2.11
CA THR A 189 -22.33 5.91 -2.30
C THR A 189 -22.78 4.74 -1.41
N GLY A 190 -21.84 4.08 -0.73
CA GLY A 190 -22.09 2.94 0.16
C GLY A 190 -21.96 1.57 -0.52
N ASP A 191 -21.56 1.52 -1.79
CA ASP A 191 -21.31 0.26 -2.47
C ASP A 191 -20.09 -0.44 -1.88
N THR A 192 -20.17 -1.76 -1.80
CA THR A 192 -19.09 -2.61 -1.26
C THR A 192 -18.70 -3.66 -2.28
N VAL A 193 -17.40 -3.84 -2.48
CA VAL A 193 -16.83 -4.81 -3.43
C VAL A 193 -15.88 -5.75 -2.69
N ASP A 194 -16.17 -7.06 -2.68
CA ASP A 194 -15.17 -8.09 -2.35
C ASP A 194 -14.24 -8.28 -3.55
N LEU A 195 -13.01 -7.77 -3.44
CA LEU A 195 -11.99 -7.80 -4.48
C LEU A 195 -11.63 -9.23 -4.87
N MET A 196 -11.55 -10.15 -3.91
CA MET A 196 -11.19 -11.54 -4.19
C MET A 196 -12.34 -12.26 -4.92
N ALA A 197 -13.59 -11.99 -4.54
CA ALA A 197 -14.73 -12.51 -5.28
C ALA A 197 -14.77 -11.98 -6.72
N ALA A 198 -14.61 -10.66 -6.90
CA ALA A 198 -14.54 -10.03 -8.23
C ALA A 198 -13.38 -10.59 -9.07
N TYR A 199 -12.20 -10.77 -8.47
CA TYR A 199 -11.03 -11.36 -9.14
C TYR A 199 -11.29 -12.78 -9.61
N ASN A 200 -11.91 -13.62 -8.79
CA ASN A 200 -12.24 -14.99 -9.19
C ASN A 200 -13.32 -15.04 -10.29
N GLN A 201 -14.35 -14.19 -10.21
CA GLN A 201 -15.39 -14.08 -11.24
C GLN A 201 -14.83 -13.61 -12.58
N ALA A 202 -13.85 -12.71 -12.56
CA ALA A 202 -13.14 -12.23 -13.75
C ALA A 202 -12.11 -13.24 -14.30
N GLY A 203 -12.16 -14.51 -13.89
CA GLY A 203 -11.19 -15.52 -14.33
C GLY A 203 -9.76 -15.21 -13.90
N ARG A 204 -9.60 -14.54 -12.75
CA ARG A 204 -8.30 -14.08 -12.21
C ARG A 204 -7.60 -13.04 -13.08
N ASN A 205 -8.38 -12.24 -13.83
CA ASN A 205 -7.90 -11.08 -14.56
C ASN A 205 -7.87 -9.85 -13.65
N LEU A 206 -6.67 -9.31 -13.40
CA LEU A 206 -6.51 -8.11 -12.57
C LEU A 206 -7.03 -6.85 -13.29
N ALA A 207 -6.88 -6.76 -14.60
CA ALA A 207 -7.31 -5.58 -15.37
C ALA A 207 -8.82 -5.36 -15.20
N THR A 208 -9.62 -6.42 -15.32
CA THR A 208 -11.08 -6.33 -15.09
C THR A 208 -11.46 -5.87 -13.68
N VAL A 209 -10.68 -6.24 -12.65
CA VAL A 209 -10.90 -5.75 -11.28
C VAL A 209 -10.54 -4.26 -11.18
N VAL A 210 -9.41 -3.87 -11.78
CA VAL A 210 -8.97 -2.48 -11.83
C VAL A 210 -9.99 -1.61 -12.57
N ASP A 211 -10.43 -2.02 -13.76
CA ASP A 211 -11.42 -1.31 -14.57
C ASP A 211 -12.71 -1.04 -13.77
N ARG A 212 -13.17 -2.03 -13.00
CA ARG A 212 -14.33 -1.88 -12.12
C ARG A 212 -14.10 -0.85 -11.03
N LEU A 213 -12.94 -0.86 -10.37
CA LEU A 213 -12.60 0.13 -9.34
C LEU A 213 -12.40 1.52 -9.93
N THR A 214 -11.83 1.62 -11.13
CA THR A 214 -11.68 2.88 -11.86
C THR A 214 -13.03 3.50 -12.17
N ALA A 215 -13.98 2.71 -12.69
CA ALA A 215 -15.34 3.19 -12.93
C ALA A 215 -15.98 3.73 -11.64
N SER A 216 -15.88 2.99 -10.54
CA SER A 216 -16.39 3.46 -9.24
C SER A 216 -15.70 4.72 -8.72
N ALA A 217 -14.41 4.90 -8.96
CA ALA A 217 -13.66 6.08 -8.53
C ALA A 217 -13.95 7.32 -9.39
N LEU A 218 -14.31 7.15 -10.66
CA LEU A 218 -14.66 8.25 -11.58
C LEU A 218 -16.11 8.72 -11.44
N GLU A 219 -17.01 7.85 -10.97
CA GLU A 219 -18.42 8.16 -10.74
C GLU A 219 -18.69 8.86 -9.39
N ALA A 220 -17.73 8.85 -8.48
CA ALA A 220 -17.79 9.45 -7.14
C ALA A 220 -17.46 10.95 -7.15
#